data_AF-A0A530Y366-F1
#
_entry.id   AF-A0A530Y366-F1
#
_cell.length_a   1.000
_cell.length_b   1.000
_cell.length_c   1.000
_cell.angle_alpha   90.00
_cell.angle_beta   90.00
_cell.angle_gamma   90.00
#
_symmetry.space_group_name_H-M   'P 1'
#
loop_
_entity.id
_entity.type
_entity.pdbx_description
1 polymer ?
#
loop_
_entity_poly.entity_id
_entity_poly.type
_entity_poly.pdbx_seq_one_letter_code
_entity_poly.pdbx_strand_id
1 'polypeptide(L)'
;PFDRSADGSGLNQWNGFGGFEGDGRHYVVRLAGRRTTPQPWINVVSNASFGFHVSAEGAAFTWSRNSRDYQLTPWANDPVTNRPGEGIYIYDHASGRAFSPLAAVVRDPATTYETWHGQGFSTFRSKHGPLSMDLTHVVDPVDPVKISRLRIQNSGSAPARLRVYA
;
A
#
# COMPACT_ATOMS: atom_id res chain seq x y z
N PRO A 1 4.13 -16.94 18.93
CA PRO A 1 4.47 -17.43 17.56
C PRO A 1 4.12 -16.43 16.41
N PHE A 2 4.19 -15.11 16.64
CA PHE A 2 3.64 -14.10 15.71
C PHE A 2 4.65 -13.14 15.08
N ASP A 3 5.95 -13.41 15.22
CA ASP A 3 6.99 -12.59 14.61
C ASP A 3 7.57 -13.29 13.38
N ARG A 4 6.75 -13.39 12.33
CA ARG A 4 7.22 -13.86 11.03
C ARG A 4 7.89 -12.69 10.34
N SER A 5 9.19 -12.78 10.09
CA SER A 5 9.89 -11.85 9.22
C SER A 5 9.67 -12.24 7.77
N ALA A 6 9.39 -11.26 6.91
CA ALA A 6 9.58 -11.45 5.48
C ALA A 6 11.09 -11.53 5.17
N ASP A 7 11.46 -12.27 4.14
CA ASP A 7 12.85 -12.29 3.65
C ASP A 7 13.09 -11.19 2.61
N GLY A 8 14.37 -10.86 2.42
CA GLY A 8 14.84 -9.87 1.45
C GLY A 8 15.21 -10.46 0.09
N SER A 9 14.71 -11.64 -0.27
CA SER A 9 15.11 -12.30 -1.53
C SER A 9 14.88 -11.39 -2.73
N GLY A 10 15.92 -11.23 -3.55
CA GLY A 10 15.92 -10.34 -4.72
C GLY A 10 16.10 -8.84 -4.41
N LEU A 11 16.39 -8.46 -3.17
CA LEU A 11 16.62 -7.07 -2.76
C LEU A 11 18.06 -6.85 -2.30
N ASN A 12 18.65 -5.75 -2.77
CA ASN A 12 19.93 -5.22 -2.32
C ASN A 12 19.74 -4.42 -1.03
N GLN A 13 20.74 -4.41 -0.14
CA GLN A 13 20.73 -3.62 1.10
C GLN A 13 19.53 -3.90 2.01
N TRP A 14 19.12 -5.17 2.11
CA TRP A 14 18.03 -5.60 2.98
C TRP A 14 18.32 -5.26 4.46
N ASN A 15 17.43 -4.49 5.08
CA ASN A 15 17.58 -4.04 6.47
C ASN A 15 16.61 -4.72 7.47
N GLY A 16 15.97 -5.82 7.07
CA GLY A 16 14.97 -6.53 7.88
C GLY A 16 13.53 -6.07 7.68
N PHE A 17 13.32 -4.97 6.94
CA PHE A 17 12.00 -4.48 6.50
C PHE A 17 11.95 -4.20 5.01
N GLY A 18 13.00 -3.61 4.44
CA GLY A 18 13.05 -3.23 3.04
C GLY A 18 14.46 -3.22 2.44
N GLY A 19 14.51 -3.11 1.13
CA GLY A 19 15.73 -3.05 0.33
C GLY A 19 15.45 -2.55 -1.07
N PHE A 20 16.52 -2.27 -1.82
CA PHE A 20 16.44 -1.79 -3.20
C PHE A 20 16.28 -2.97 -4.16
N GLU A 21 15.30 -2.90 -5.05
CA GLU A 21 15.18 -3.89 -6.12
C GLU A 21 16.13 -3.57 -7.27
N GLY A 22 16.74 -4.61 -7.86
CA GLY A 22 17.47 -4.53 -9.13
C GLY A 22 18.40 -3.33 -9.25
N ASP A 23 18.03 -2.40 -10.14
CA ASP A 23 18.77 -1.19 -10.49
C ASP A 23 18.66 -0.03 -9.49
N GLY A 24 17.99 -0.25 -8.36
CA GLY A 24 17.88 0.72 -7.27
C GLY A 24 16.81 1.79 -7.47
N ARG A 25 16.01 1.75 -8.55
CA ARG A 25 14.92 2.72 -8.76
C ARG A 25 13.70 2.49 -7.90
N HIS A 26 13.57 1.31 -7.30
CA HIS A 26 12.44 0.95 -6.43
C HIS A 26 12.94 0.54 -5.06
N TYR A 27 12.38 1.17 -4.02
CA TYR A 27 12.55 0.73 -2.66
C TYR A 27 11.37 -0.17 -2.27
N VAL A 28 11.68 -1.43 -1.96
CA VAL A 28 10.68 -2.46 -1.65
C VAL A 28 10.66 -2.72 -0.16
N VAL A 29 9.49 -2.62 0.47
CA VAL A 29 9.24 -2.93 1.87
C VAL A 29 8.37 -4.18 1.96
N ARG A 30 8.74 -5.15 2.79
CA ARG A 30 7.96 -6.36 3.04
C ARG A 30 7.58 -6.47 4.51
N LEU A 31 6.28 -6.43 4.78
CA LEU A 31 5.70 -6.52 6.12
C LEU A 31 4.89 -7.80 6.25
N ALA A 32 5.30 -8.70 7.14
CA ALA A 32 4.58 -9.93 7.46
C ALA A 32 4.08 -9.90 8.91
N GLY A 33 3.03 -10.66 9.21
CA GLY A 33 2.47 -10.72 10.55
C GLY A 33 1.94 -9.37 11.02
N ARG A 34 2.35 -8.97 12.22
CA ARG A 34 2.01 -7.67 12.82
C ARG A 34 3.16 -6.67 12.78
N ARG A 35 4.25 -6.97 12.07
CA ARG A 35 5.39 -6.06 11.95
C ARG A 35 4.99 -4.81 11.16
N THR A 36 5.41 -3.66 11.67
CA THR A 36 5.36 -2.34 11.03
C THR A 36 6.77 -1.80 10.92
N THR A 37 6.97 -0.84 10.03
CA THR A 37 8.24 -0.10 9.99
C THR A 37 8.50 0.62 11.33
N PRO A 38 9.76 0.83 11.76
CA PRO A 38 10.05 1.52 13.03
C PRO A 38 9.50 2.95 13.11
N GLN A 39 9.41 3.59 11.95
CA GLN A 39 8.76 4.87 11.69
C GLN A 39 8.07 4.75 10.34
N PRO A 40 6.98 5.49 10.06
CA PRO A 40 6.30 5.43 8.77
C PRO A 40 7.28 5.73 7.63
N TRP A 41 7.64 4.69 6.88
CA TRP A 41 8.41 4.87 5.64
C TRP A 41 7.44 5.24 4.55
N ILE A 42 7.55 6.48 4.07
CA ILE A 42 6.59 7.05 3.11
C ILE A 42 7.22 7.28 1.75
N ASN A 43 6.36 7.36 0.75
CA ASN A 43 6.65 8.00 -0.52
C ASN A 43 5.76 9.23 -0.71
N VAL A 44 6.30 10.26 -1.36
CA VAL A 44 5.59 11.49 -1.73
C VAL A 44 5.54 11.55 -3.24
N VAL A 45 4.33 11.63 -3.79
CA VAL A 45 4.10 11.71 -5.23
C VAL A 45 3.26 12.95 -5.51
N SER A 46 3.79 13.86 -6.31
CA SER A 46 3.13 15.14 -6.60
C SER A 46 3.49 15.67 -7.97
N ASN A 47 2.60 16.49 -8.52
CA ASN A 47 2.90 17.45 -9.57
C ASN A 47 3.00 18.86 -8.96
N ALA A 48 2.99 19.91 -9.80
CA ALA A 48 3.15 21.29 -9.37
C ALA A 48 2.05 21.80 -8.40
N SER A 49 0.87 21.19 -8.42
CA SER A 49 -0.30 21.71 -7.70
C SER A 49 -1.16 20.65 -7.01
N PHE A 50 -0.69 19.41 -6.93
CA PHE A 50 -1.46 18.30 -6.37
C PHE A 50 -0.53 17.16 -5.97
N GLY A 51 -0.88 16.43 -4.93
CA GLY A 51 -0.10 15.27 -4.54
C GLY A 51 -0.74 14.41 -3.48
N PHE A 52 -0.10 13.29 -3.22
CA PHE A 52 -0.39 12.44 -2.08
C PHE A 52 0.93 11.98 -1.46
N HIS A 53 0.84 11.57 -0.21
CA HIS A 53 1.87 10.73 0.39
C HIS A 53 1.24 9.40 0.82
N VAL A 54 2.05 8.36 0.96
CA VAL A 54 1.56 7.07 1.42
C VAL A 54 2.66 6.30 2.13
N SER A 55 2.32 5.68 3.26
CA SER A 55 3.25 4.82 3.99
C SER A 55 3.41 3.43 3.35
N ALA A 56 4.44 2.70 3.76
CA ALA A 56 4.64 1.31 3.38
C ALA A 56 3.46 0.39 3.75
N GLU A 57 2.73 0.68 4.84
CA GLU A 57 1.49 -0.01 5.17
C GLU A 57 0.29 0.40 4.31
N GLY A 58 0.37 1.52 3.59
CA GLY A 58 -0.71 2.00 2.73
C GLY A 58 -1.58 3.10 3.31
N ALA A 59 -1.18 3.72 4.44
CA ALA A 59 -1.90 4.89 4.95
C ALA A 59 -1.56 6.09 4.07
N ALA A 60 -2.55 6.57 3.31
CA ALA A 60 -2.41 7.70 2.40
C ALA A 60 -3.22 8.92 2.87
N PHE A 61 -2.75 10.10 2.46
CA PHE A 61 -3.60 11.28 2.30
C PHE A 61 -3.20 12.04 1.04
N THR A 62 -4.13 12.84 0.53
CA THR A 62 -4.06 13.57 -0.72
C THR A 62 -4.40 15.04 -0.47
N TRP A 63 -3.76 15.95 -1.21
CA TRP A 63 -3.95 17.39 -1.11
C TRP A 63 -4.02 18.06 -2.49
N SER A 64 -4.54 19.28 -2.50
CA SER A 64 -4.48 20.18 -3.66
C SER A 64 -3.73 21.46 -3.29
N ARG A 65 -2.76 21.87 -4.09
CA ARG A 65 -1.92 23.09 -4.00
C ARG A 65 -1.02 23.19 -2.76
N ASN A 66 -1.53 22.87 -1.57
CA ASN A 66 -0.79 22.98 -0.31
C ASN A 66 -1.14 21.79 0.59
N SER A 67 -0.13 21.00 0.97
CA SER A 67 -0.30 19.79 1.77
C SER A 67 -0.67 20.03 3.23
N ARG A 68 -0.46 21.24 3.74
CA ARG A 68 -0.86 21.66 5.09
C ARG A 68 -2.31 22.14 5.11
N ASP A 69 -2.66 23.06 4.23
CA ASP A 69 -3.89 23.85 4.33
C ASP A 69 -5.05 23.29 3.50
N TYR A 70 -4.77 22.49 2.47
CA TYR A 70 -5.75 22.04 1.47
C TYR A 70 -5.73 20.51 1.29
N GLN A 71 -5.83 19.81 2.43
CA GLN A 71 -6.01 18.36 2.46
C GLN A 71 -7.39 17.99 1.88
N LEU A 72 -7.40 17.05 0.93
CA LEU A 72 -8.64 16.47 0.39
C LEU A 72 -9.09 15.26 1.19
N THR A 73 -8.13 14.53 1.76
CA THR A 73 -8.36 13.41 2.66
C THR A 73 -7.56 13.65 3.94
N PRO A 74 -8.07 13.21 5.10
CA PRO A 74 -7.50 13.57 6.38
C PRO A 74 -6.11 12.95 6.60
N TRP A 75 -5.22 13.71 7.24
CA TRP A 75 -3.96 13.22 7.76
C TRP A 75 -3.79 13.58 9.23
N ALA A 76 -3.14 12.70 9.98
CA ALA A 76 -2.74 12.95 11.36
C ALA A 76 -1.24 12.70 11.52
N ASN A 77 -0.50 13.70 12.02
CA ASN A 77 0.88 13.52 12.46
C ASN A 77 0.93 12.90 13.87
N ASP A 78 0.25 11.76 14.04
CA ASP A 78 0.18 11.06 15.31
C ASP A 78 1.44 10.18 15.46
N PRO A 79 2.28 10.40 16.49
CA PRO A 79 3.53 9.66 16.67
C PRO A 79 3.33 8.19 17.07
N VAL A 80 2.09 7.80 17.40
CA VAL A 80 1.75 6.46 17.88
C VAL A 80 1.00 5.67 16.81
N THR A 81 0.10 6.32 16.07
CA THR A 81 -0.78 5.63 15.12
C THR A 81 -0.69 6.19 13.71
N ASN A 82 -0.59 5.27 12.73
CA ASN A 82 -0.61 5.61 11.32
C ASN A 82 -1.99 5.28 10.72
N ARG A 83 -2.98 6.12 11.03
CA ARG A 83 -4.38 5.89 10.60
C ARG A 83 -4.55 6.25 9.12
N PRO A 84 -5.15 5.37 8.28
CA PRO A 84 -5.42 5.70 6.90
C PRO A 84 -6.57 6.72 6.78
N GLY A 85 -6.38 7.79 6.00
CA GLY A 85 -7.45 8.70 5.56
C GLY A 85 -8.16 8.23 4.28
N GLU A 86 -7.58 7.24 3.62
CA GLU A 86 -8.03 6.62 2.37
C GLU A 86 -7.88 5.11 2.50
N GLY A 87 -8.75 4.34 1.84
CA GLY A 87 -8.61 2.89 1.88
C GLY A 87 -9.37 2.20 0.76
N ILE A 88 -8.79 1.11 0.27
CA ILE A 88 -9.49 0.17 -0.59
C ILE A 88 -9.73 -1.11 0.20
N TYR A 89 -10.99 -1.49 0.32
CA TYR A 89 -11.45 -2.66 1.04
C TYR A 89 -12.19 -3.59 0.08
N ILE A 90 -12.00 -4.89 0.25
CA ILE A 90 -12.57 -5.92 -0.62
C ILE A 90 -13.29 -6.94 0.25
N TYR A 91 -14.55 -7.20 -0.08
CA TYR A 91 -15.36 -8.23 0.55
C TYR A 91 -15.49 -9.43 -0.37
N ASP A 92 -15.11 -10.60 0.12
CA ASP A 92 -15.36 -11.86 -0.57
C ASP A 92 -16.69 -12.47 -0.10
N HIS A 93 -17.63 -12.61 -1.05
CA HIS A 93 -18.94 -13.19 -0.78
C HIS A 93 -18.89 -14.69 -0.46
N ALA A 94 -17.85 -15.42 -0.87
CA ALA A 94 -17.74 -16.85 -0.61
C ALA A 94 -17.32 -17.13 0.84
N SER A 95 -16.29 -16.44 1.33
CA SER A 95 -15.81 -16.59 2.72
C SER A 95 -16.52 -15.70 3.73
N GLY A 96 -17.23 -14.66 3.28
CA GLY A 96 -17.82 -13.63 4.14
C GLY A 96 -16.77 -12.74 4.82
N ARG A 97 -15.54 -12.68 4.29
CA ARG A 97 -14.41 -11.98 4.89
C ARG A 97 -13.99 -10.75 4.10
N ALA A 98 -13.55 -9.77 4.89
CA ALA A 98 -12.83 -8.57 4.51
C ALA A 98 -11.36 -8.84 4.22
N PHE A 99 -10.79 -8.14 3.23
CA PHE A 99 -9.35 -7.98 3.09
C PHE A 99 -8.99 -6.74 2.28
N SER A 100 -7.71 -6.39 2.25
CA SER A 100 -7.19 -5.23 1.53
C SER A 100 -5.80 -5.53 0.97
N PRO A 101 -5.39 -4.89 -0.15
CA PRO A 101 -3.99 -4.83 -0.52
C PRO A 101 -3.15 -3.96 0.42
N LEU A 102 -3.78 -3.15 1.26
CA LEU A 102 -3.14 -2.21 2.18
C LEU A 102 -3.18 -2.76 3.61
N ALA A 103 -2.00 -2.93 4.21
CA ALA A 103 -1.88 -3.40 5.59
C ALA A 103 -2.44 -2.40 6.62
N ALA A 104 -2.55 -1.12 6.26
CA ALA A 104 -3.11 -0.06 7.10
C ALA A 104 -4.64 -0.14 7.20
N VAL A 105 -5.32 -0.78 6.24
CA VAL A 105 -6.79 -0.81 6.16
C VAL A 105 -7.34 -2.09 6.81
N VAL A 106 -6.98 -3.26 6.27
CA VAL A 106 -7.34 -4.56 6.86
C VAL A 106 -6.09 -5.43 6.90
N ARG A 107 -5.42 -5.46 8.04
CA ARG A 107 -4.23 -6.31 8.21
C ARG A 107 -4.62 -7.76 8.44
N ASP A 108 -4.17 -8.61 7.53
CA ASP A 108 -4.10 -10.06 7.72
C ASP A 108 -2.70 -10.50 8.20
N PRO A 109 -2.54 -10.99 9.44
CA PRO A 109 -1.25 -11.49 9.95
C PRO A 109 -0.70 -12.71 9.20
N ALA A 110 -1.52 -13.42 8.42
CA ALA A 110 -1.07 -14.54 7.60
C ALA A 110 -0.46 -14.10 6.25
N THR A 111 -0.61 -12.82 5.89
CA THR A 111 -0.19 -12.27 4.59
C THR A 111 1.10 -11.47 4.72
N THR A 112 1.95 -11.58 3.70
CA THR A 112 3.05 -10.63 3.48
C THR A 112 2.56 -9.52 2.56
N TYR A 113 2.66 -8.28 3.03
CA TYR A 113 2.41 -7.08 2.25
C TYR A 113 3.74 -6.58 1.69
N GLU A 114 3.80 -6.40 0.38
CA GLU A 114 4.98 -5.90 -0.30
C GLU A 114 4.67 -4.55 -0.96
N THR A 115 5.38 -3.51 -0.56
CA THR A 115 5.18 -2.15 -1.05
C THR A 115 6.39 -1.70 -1.83
N TRP A 116 6.16 -1.21 -3.05
CA TRP A 116 7.16 -0.70 -3.96
C TRP A 116 7.00 0.81 -4.04
N HIS A 117 7.94 1.54 -3.47
CA HIS A 117 8.04 2.98 -3.64
C HIS A 117 9.02 3.29 -4.76
N GLY A 118 8.55 4.02 -5.77
CA GLY A 118 9.36 4.49 -6.88
C GLY A 118 9.08 5.96 -7.18
N GLN A 119 9.87 6.53 -8.09
CA GLN A 119 9.63 7.90 -8.54
C GLN A 119 8.29 7.97 -9.28
N GLY A 120 7.37 8.78 -8.76
CA GLY A 120 6.05 9.00 -9.37
C GLY A 120 4.98 7.95 -9.03
N PHE A 121 5.29 6.92 -8.25
CA PHE A 121 4.31 5.88 -7.91
C PHE A 121 4.56 5.16 -6.58
N SER A 122 3.51 4.54 -6.04
CA SER A 122 3.64 3.46 -5.06
C SER A 122 2.75 2.28 -5.43
N THR A 123 3.28 1.06 -5.40
CA THR A 123 2.52 -0.17 -5.68
C THR A 123 2.48 -1.08 -4.46
N PHE A 124 1.30 -1.55 -4.08
CA PHE A 124 1.05 -2.46 -2.96
C PHE A 124 0.65 -3.82 -3.51
N ARG A 125 1.41 -4.84 -3.12
CA ARG A 125 1.21 -6.23 -3.51
C ARG A 125 0.86 -7.07 -2.31
N SER A 126 -0.14 -7.91 -2.48
CA SER A 126 -0.49 -8.91 -1.48
C SER A 126 -1.16 -10.11 -2.13
N LYS A 127 -1.16 -11.24 -1.43
CA LYS A 127 -1.85 -12.45 -1.85
C LYS A 127 -2.73 -12.94 -0.71
N HIS A 128 -4.00 -13.18 -1.02
CA HIS A 128 -5.02 -13.65 -0.10
C HIS A 128 -5.65 -14.92 -0.69
N GLY A 129 -5.17 -16.08 -0.23
CA GLY A 129 -5.54 -17.37 -0.83
C GLY A 129 -5.16 -17.43 -2.33
N PRO A 130 -6.11 -17.73 -3.25
CA PRO A 130 -5.86 -17.76 -4.69
C PRO A 130 -5.85 -16.37 -5.36
N LEU A 131 -6.11 -15.30 -4.60
CA LEU A 131 -6.22 -13.95 -5.15
C LEU A 131 -4.91 -13.19 -4.95
N SER A 132 -4.26 -12.79 -6.05
CA SER A 132 -3.16 -11.82 -6.03
C SER A 132 -3.67 -10.43 -6.39
N MET A 133 -3.08 -9.43 -5.76
CA MET A 133 -3.47 -8.03 -5.91
C MET A 133 -2.27 -7.14 -6.14
N ASP A 134 -2.42 -6.21 -7.09
CA ASP A 134 -1.51 -5.08 -7.30
C ASP A 134 -2.35 -3.80 -7.25
N LEU A 135 -2.11 -2.94 -6.25
CA LEU A 135 -2.70 -1.60 -6.17
C LEU A 135 -1.63 -0.55 -6.41
N THR A 136 -1.72 0.20 -7.51
CA THR A 136 -0.76 1.26 -7.83
C THR A 136 -1.41 2.64 -7.71
N HIS A 137 -0.76 3.54 -6.98
CA HIS A 137 -1.11 4.96 -6.92
C HIS A 137 -0.11 5.80 -7.72
N VAL A 138 -0.62 6.72 -8.53
CA VAL A 138 0.16 7.73 -9.28
C VAL A 138 -0.55 9.08 -9.24
N VAL A 139 0.16 10.15 -9.59
CA VAL A 139 -0.41 11.48 -9.86
C VAL A 139 -0.21 11.77 -11.35
N ASP A 140 -1.22 12.35 -11.99
CA ASP A 140 -1.06 12.84 -13.36
C ASP A 140 0.02 13.94 -13.41
N PRO A 141 0.93 13.96 -14.41
CA PRO A 141 1.99 14.95 -14.48
C PRO A 141 1.52 16.41 -14.53
N VAL A 142 0.28 16.65 -14.99
CA VAL A 142 -0.28 17.99 -15.20
C VAL A 142 -1.57 18.17 -14.40
N ASP A 143 -2.51 17.24 -14.55
CA ASP A 143 -3.84 17.39 -13.96
C ASP A 143 -3.82 17.11 -12.45
N PRO A 144 -4.62 17.83 -11.63
CA PRO A 144 -4.64 17.66 -10.19
C PRO A 144 -5.46 16.42 -9.80
N VAL A 145 -5.03 15.24 -10.25
CA VAL A 145 -5.71 13.96 -10.05
C VAL A 145 -4.74 12.88 -9.58
N LYS A 146 -5.18 12.14 -8.57
CA LYS A 146 -4.58 10.87 -8.14
C LYS A 146 -5.30 9.74 -8.87
N ILE A 147 -4.54 8.82 -9.45
CA ILE A 147 -5.08 7.62 -10.08
C ILE A 147 -4.69 6.41 -9.23
N SER A 148 -5.67 5.58 -8.90
CA SER A 148 -5.51 4.32 -8.17
C SER A 148 -5.94 3.17 -9.07
N ARG A 149 -4.98 2.32 -9.48
CA ARG A 149 -5.25 1.14 -10.31
C ARG A 149 -5.16 -0.12 -9.46
N LEU A 150 -6.30 -0.76 -9.19
CA LEU A 150 -6.36 -2.07 -8.56
C LEU A 150 -6.46 -3.17 -9.64
N ARG A 151 -5.47 -4.06 -9.67
CA ARG A 151 -5.52 -5.32 -10.41
C ARG A 151 -5.76 -6.46 -9.43
N ILE A 152 -6.74 -7.31 -9.71
CA ILE A 152 -7.00 -8.55 -8.97
C ILE A 152 -6.87 -9.70 -9.96
N GLN A 153 -6.09 -10.71 -9.62
CA GLN A 153 -5.97 -11.94 -10.39
C GLN A 153 -6.40 -13.13 -9.54
N ASN A 154 -7.32 -13.93 -10.08
CA ASN A 154 -7.79 -15.16 -9.45
C ASN A 154 -7.10 -16.36 -10.12
N SER A 155 -6.22 -17.04 -9.38
CA SER A 155 -5.57 -18.28 -9.82
C SER A 155 -6.27 -19.53 -9.29
N GLY A 156 -7.45 -19.38 -8.68
CA GLY A 156 -8.26 -20.46 -8.14
C GLY A 156 -9.08 -21.15 -9.22
N SER A 157 -9.60 -22.34 -8.90
CA SER A 157 -10.43 -23.13 -9.81
C SER A 157 -11.88 -22.64 -9.90
N ALA A 158 -12.33 -21.77 -8.99
CA ALA A 158 -13.69 -21.24 -8.94
C ALA A 158 -13.72 -19.72 -9.18
N PRO A 159 -14.78 -19.18 -9.82
CA PRO A 159 -14.98 -17.74 -9.94
C PRO A 159 -15.05 -17.05 -8.57
N ALA A 160 -14.34 -15.93 -8.42
CA ALA A 160 -14.40 -15.11 -7.21
C ALA A 160 -15.53 -14.08 -7.32
N ARG A 161 -16.34 -13.97 -6.26
CA ARG A 161 -17.41 -12.96 -6.15
C ARG A 161 -16.99 -11.90 -5.15
N LEU A 162 -16.40 -10.83 -5.66
CA LEU A 162 -15.82 -9.77 -4.85
C LEU A 162 -16.65 -8.49 -4.94
N ARG A 163 -16.73 -7.76 -3.84
CA ARG A 163 -17.22 -6.38 -3.80
C ARG A 163 -16.09 -5.47 -3.36
N VAL A 164 -15.85 -4.40 -4.11
CA VAL A 164 -14.80 -3.42 -3.84
C VAL A 164 -15.42 -2.15 -3.29
N TYR A 165 -14.79 -1.61 -2.26
CA TYR A 165 -15.09 -0.32 -1.63
C TYR A 165 -13.82 0.52 -1.71
N ALA A 166 -13.95 1.76 -2.16
CA ALA A 166 -12.85 2.70 -2.39
C ALA A 166 -13.28 4.12 -2.02
#